data_AF-A0A9P9YUG1-F1
#
_entry.id   AF-A0A9P9YUG1-F1
#
_cell.length_a   1.000
_cell.length_b   1.000
_cell.length_c   1.000
_cell.angle_alpha   90.00
_cell.angle_beta   90.00
_cell.angle_gamma   90.00
#
_symmetry.space_group_name_H-M   'P 1'
#
loop_
_entity.id
_entity.type
_entity.pdbx_description
1 polymer ?
#
loop_
_entity_poly.entity_id
_entity_poly.type
_entity_poly.pdbx_seq_one_letter_code
_entity_poly.pdbx_strand_id
1 'polypeptide(L)'
;METFILFGLIGSLFICHASADISLNNYGDSAYPNRCVLDVGSSTVLLKMGQAFRLTSLPCTTIFCTGDGYGMLLTCDKKEPPEDCRYTEYLNWDDDYPDCCNRKVECN
;
A
#
# COMPACT_ATOMS: atom_id res chain seq x y z
N MET A 1 -7.87 -29.59 32.43
CA MET A 1 -8.45 -29.38 31.08
C MET A 1 -8.77 -27.90 30.87
N GLU A 2 -9.40 -27.24 31.85
CA GLU A 2 -9.78 -25.83 31.75
C GLU A 2 -8.59 -24.84 31.66
N THR A 3 -7.48 -25.12 32.35
CA THR A 3 -6.28 -24.26 32.33
C THR A 3 -5.56 -24.26 30.98
N PHE A 4 -5.59 -25.38 30.25
CA PHE A 4 -4.98 -25.50 28.91
C PHE A 4 -5.74 -24.71 27.84
N ILE A 5 -7.07 -24.63 27.98
CA ILE A 5 -7.92 -23.83 27.09
C ILE A 5 -7.64 -22.34 27.27
N LEU A 6 -7.38 -21.90 28.52
CA LEU A 6 -7.04 -20.51 28.82
C LEU A 6 -5.70 -20.08 28.17
N PHE A 7 -4.66 -20.92 28.27
CA PHE A 7 -3.36 -20.64 27.64
C PHE A 7 -3.44 -20.69 26.10
N GLY A 8 -4.26 -21.57 25.53
CA GLY A 8 -4.48 -21.63 24.08
C GLY A 8 -5.21 -20.41 23.52
N LEU A 9 -6.13 -19.82 24.28
CA LEU A 9 -6.86 -18.59 23.90
C LEU A 9 -6.01 -17.33 24.00
N ILE A 10 -5.03 -17.28 24.92
CA ILE A 10 -4.15 -16.11 25.09
C ILE A 10 -3.04 -16.07 24.03
N GLY A 11 -2.60 -17.24 23.54
CA GLY A 11 -1.54 -17.34 22.52
C GLY A 11 -1.94 -16.85 21.11
N SER A 12 -3.24 -16.81 20.78
CA SER A 12 -3.74 -16.45 19.44
C SER A 12 -3.84 -14.94 19.19
N LEU A 13 -3.60 -14.09 20.19
CA LEU A 13 -3.67 -12.63 20.06
C LEU A 13 -2.39 -11.97 19.54
N PHE A 14 -1.31 -12.73 19.32
CA PHE A 14 -0.13 -12.24 18.60
C PHE A 14 -0.35 -12.27 17.08
N ILE A 15 -1.35 -11.53 16.61
CA ILE A 15 -1.46 -11.19 15.20
C ILE A 15 -0.55 -9.98 15.01
N CYS A 16 0.51 -10.11 14.19
CA CYS A 16 1.28 -8.95 13.76
C CYS A 16 0.38 -8.07 12.89
N HIS A 17 -0.20 -7.02 13.47
CA HIS A 17 -1.03 -6.07 12.72
C HIS A 17 -0.11 -5.19 11.88
N ALA A 18 0.05 -5.57 10.62
CA ALA A 18 0.65 -4.76 9.59
C ALA A 18 -0.46 -3.94 8.91
N SER A 19 -0.52 -2.63 9.17
CA SER A 19 -1.51 -1.76 8.52
C SER A 19 -0.94 -1.16 7.25
N ALA A 20 -1.46 -1.59 6.09
CA ALA A 20 -1.29 -0.86 4.84
C ALA A 20 -2.06 0.45 4.94
N ASP A 21 -1.41 1.56 4.62
CA ASP A 21 -2.07 2.86 4.57
C ASP A 21 -2.78 2.95 3.20
N ILE A 22 -4.07 2.63 3.23
CA ILE A 22 -4.97 2.65 2.08
C ILE A 22 -5.89 3.86 2.23
N SER A 23 -5.90 4.73 1.24
CA SER A 23 -6.78 5.90 1.20
C SER A 23 -7.70 5.84 0.00
N LEU A 24 -9.02 6.00 0.20
CA LEU A 24 -9.98 6.09 -0.89
C LEU A 24 -10.16 7.56 -1.28
N ASN A 25 -9.85 7.88 -2.53
CA ASN A 25 -9.87 9.24 -3.06
C ASN A 25 -10.80 9.35 -4.27
N ASN A 26 -11.31 10.55 -4.50
CA ASN A 26 -12.04 10.89 -5.71
C ASN A 26 -11.07 11.48 -6.75
N TYR A 27 -10.93 10.79 -7.87
CA TYR A 27 -10.17 11.16 -9.06
C TYR A 27 -11.10 11.35 -10.27
N GLY A 28 -12.39 11.59 -10.04
CA GLY A 28 -13.38 11.74 -11.09
C GLY A 28 -13.26 13.08 -11.80
N ASP A 29 -13.49 13.07 -13.10
CA ASP A 29 -13.60 14.27 -13.93
C ASP A 29 -14.87 14.17 -14.79
N SER A 30 -15.64 15.25 -14.85
CA SER A 30 -16.87 15.33 -15.66
C SER A 30 -16.64 15.11 -17.16
N ALA A 31 -15.46 15.42 -17.68
CA ALA A 31 -15.07 15.18 -19.07
C ALA A 31 -14.79 13.69 -19.35
N TYR A 32 -14.52 12.90 -18.31
CA TYR A 32 -14.20 11.47 -18.41
C TYR A 32 -15.06 10.64 -17.44
N PRO A 33 -16.37 10.48 -17.70
CA PRO A 33 -17.25 9.72 -16.84
C PRO A 33 -16.75 8.28 -16.60
N ASN A 34 -16.91 7.80 -15.37
CA ASN A 34 -16.56 6.44 -14.93
C ASN A 34 -15.06 6.09 -15.10
N ARG A 35 -14.19 7.10 -15.11
CA ARG A 35 -12.73 6.96 -15.14
C ARG A 35 -12.12 7.61 -13.92
N CYS A 36 -11.00 7.05 -13.45
CA CYS A 36 -10.10 7.79 -12.58
C CYS A 36 -9.12 8.57 -13.46
N VAL A 37 -9.02 9.87 -13.23
CA VAL A 37 -8.20 10.81 -13.98
C VAL A 37 -7.05 11.25 -13.10
N LEU A 38 -5.83 10.87 -13.51
CA LEU A 38 -4.62 11.16 -12.77
C LEU A 38 -3.80 12.18 -13.54
N ASP A 39 -3.50 13.31 -12.90
CA ASP A 39 -2.55 14.28 -13.42
C ASP A 39 -1.14 13.92 -12.93
N VAL A 40 -0.29 13.46 -13.85
CA VAL A 40 1.05 12.96 -13.53
C VAL A 40 2.09 13.75 -14.31
N GLY A 41 2.44 14.91 -13.76
CA GLY A 41 3.46 15.79 -14.31
C GLY A 41 2.97 16.53 -15.55
N SER A 42 3.36 16.07 -16.74
CA SER A 42 2.99 16.68 -18.01
C SER A 42 1.99 15.85 -18.82
N SER A 43 1.42 14.79 -18.23
CA SER A 43 0.48 13.90 -18.89
C SER A 43 -0.70 13.55 -17.99
N THR A 44 -1.84 13.28 -18.62
CA THR A 44 -3.04 12.80 -17.96
C THR A 44 -3.21 11.32 -18.22
N VAL A 45 -3.40 10.53 -17.17
CA VAL A 45 -3.67 9.09 -17.25
C VAL A 45 -5.13 8.83 -16.92
N LEU A 46 -5.80 8.09 -17.79
CA LEU A 46 -7.21 7.71 -17.63
C LEU A 46 -7.31 6.21 -17.32
N LEU A 47 -7.68 5.88 -16.09
CA LEU A 47 -7.86 4.50 -15.66
C LEU A 47 -9.33 4.10 -15.73
N LYS A 48 -9.57 2.89 -16.23
CA LYS A 48 -10.86 2.19 -16.10
C LYS A 48 -10.91 1.49 -14.74
N MET A 49 -12.13 1.13 -14.31
CA MET A 49 -12.34 0.25 -13.16
C MET A 49 -11.45 -1.00 -13.27
N GLY A 50 -10.76 -1.34 -12.18
CA GLY A 50 -9.85 -2.48 -12.09
C GLY A 50 -8.45 -2.22 -12.63
N GLN A 51 -8.17 -1.05 -13.19
CA GLN A 51 -6.81 -0.69 -13.61
C GLN A 51 -6.04 0.02 -12.49
N ALA A 52 -4.74 -0.21 -12.47
CA ALA A 52 -3.81 0.42 -11.55
C ALA A 52 -2.81 1.30 -12.29
N PHE A 53 -2.28 2.29 -11.59
CA PHE A 53 -1.18 3.13 -12.05
C PHE A 53 -0.18 3.36 -10.93
N ARG A 54 1.09 3.01 -11.18
CA ARG A 54 2.19 3.28 -10.24
C ARG A 54 2.68 4.71 -10.42
N LEU A 55 2.70 5.46 -9.32
CA LEU A 55 3.27 6.81 -9.29
C LEU A 55 4.79 6.71 -9.14
N THR A 56 5.52 6.77 -10.26
CA THR A 56 6.99 6.64 -10.26
C THR A 56 7.72 7.78 -9.56
N SER A 57 7.03 8.91 -9.33
CA SER A 57 7.54 10.05 -8.55
C SER A 57 7.51 9.82 -7.03
N LEU A 58 6.84 8.77 -6.55
CA LEU A 58 6.68 8.45 -5.14
C LEU A 58 7.13 7.02 -4.84
N PRO A 59 7.67 6.75 -3.63
CA PRO A 59 8.12 5.42 -3.26
C PRO A 59 6.95 4.43 -3.19
N CYS A 60 7.02 3.37 -4.00
CA CYS A 60 6.07 2.24 -4.02
C CYS A 60 4.61 2.65 -3.75
N THR A 61 4.14 3.62 -4.54
CA THR A 61 2.79 4.18 -4.42
C THR A 61 1.99 3.86 -5.67
N THR A 62 0.82 3.26 -5.49
CA THR A 62 -0.06 2.83 -6.58
C THR A 62 -1.46 3.38 -6.39
N ILE A 63 -2.07 3.87 -7.47
CA ILE A 63 -3.49 4.18 -7.50
C ILE A 63 -4.22 3.05 -8.20
N PHE A 64 -5.18 2.41 -7.53
CA PHE A 64 -6.07 1.41 -8.10
C PHE A 64 -7.47 2.00 -8.30
N CYS A 65 -7.95 2.05 -9.54
CA CYS A 65 -9.24 2.64 -9.85
C CYS A 65 -10.39 1.67 -9.53
N THR A 66 -11.21 2.01 -8.54
CA THR A 66 -12.34 1.18 -8.10
C THR A 66 -13.61 1.40 -8.92
N GLY A 67 -13.66 2.46 -9.73
CA GLY A 67 -14.82 2.81 -10.57
C GLY A 67 -15.47 4.13 -10.16
N ASP A 68 -16.33 4.67 -11.03
CA ASP A 68 -17.09 5.90 -10.80
C ASP A 68 -16.25 7.12 -10.37
N GLY A 69 -15.00 7.18 -10.83
CA GLY A 69 -14.03 8.21 -10.46
C GLY A 69 -13.33 7.98 -9.13
N TYR A 70 -13.72 6.99 -8.34
CA TYR A 70 -13.04 6.65 -7.10
C TYR A 70 -11.87 5.70 -7.33
N GLY A 71 -10.79 5.93 -6.60
CA GLY A 71 -9.61 5.07 -6.60
C GLY A 71 -8.96 4.99 -5.23
N MET A 72 -8.32 3.85 -4.97
CA MET A 72 -7.56 3.60 -3.76
C MET A 72 -6.09 3.99 -4.00
N LEU A 73 -5.56 4.89 -3.19
CA LEU A 73 -4.13 5.11 -3.04
C LEU A 73 -3.58 4.03 -2.10
N LEU A 74 -2.69 3.19 -2.62
CA LEU A 74 -2.03 2.10 -1.93
C LEU A 74 -0.59 2.51 -1.65
N THR A 75 -0.19 2.44 -0.38
CA THR A 75 1.18 2.68 0.06
C THR A 75 1.63 1.59 1.01
N CYS A 76 2.95 1.40 1.11
CA CYS A 76 3.52 0.39 1.99
C CYS A 76 3.21 0.63 3.46
N ASP A 77 3.09 -0.47 4.21
CA ASP A 77 2.89 -0.42 5.66
C ASP A 77 3.97 0.42 6.35
N LYS A 78 3.54 1.27 7.28
CA LYS A 78 4.44 1.95 8.21
C LYS A 78 4.78 0.99 9.35
N LYS A 79 5.83 0.19 9.16
CA LYS A 79 6.40 -0.66 10.22
C LYS A 79 7.65 0.01 10.79
N GLU A 80 7.84 -0.11 12.09
CA GLU A 80 9.12 0.24 12.70
C GLU A 80 10.15 -0.85 12.34
N PRO A 81 11.43 -0.47 12.10
CA PRO A 81 12.49 -1.46 11.96
C PRO A 81 12.68 -2.23 13.28
N PRO A 82 13.30 -3.41 13.25
CA PRO A 82 13.73 -4.10 14.47
C PRO A 82 14.63 -3.19 15.34
N GLU A 83 14.72 -3.52 16.64
CA GLU A 83 15.57 -2.80 17.59
C GLU A 83 17.03 -2.72 17.11
N ASP A 84 17.66 -1.56 17.29
CA ASP A 84 19.01 -1.23 16.82
C ASP A 84 19.25 -1.40 15.31
N CYS A 85 18.17 -1.50 14.53
CA CYS A 85 18.20 -1.55 13.08
C CYS A 85 17.53 -0.33 12.44
N ARG A 86 17.84 -0.08 11.16
CA ARG A 86 17.19 0.92 10.34
C ARG A 86 16.87 0.37 8.96
N TYR A 87 15.76 0.82 8.40
CA TYR A 87 15.49 0.61 6.98
C TYR A 87 16.34 1.54 6.12
N THR A 88 16.91 1.00 5.04
CA THR A 88 17.73 1.76 4.09
C THR A 88 17.05 1.79 2.72
N GLU A 89 17.73 1.36 1.66
CA GLU A 89 17.23 1.29 0.29
C GLU A 89 16.04 0.34 0.13
N TYR A 90 15.18 0.65 -0.83
CA TYR A 90 14.19 -0.31 -1.33
C TYR A 90 14.90 -1.38 -2.16
N LEU A 91 14.57 -2.65 -1.90
CA LEU A 91 15.16 -3.79 -2.61
C LEU A 91 14.59 -3.94 -4.02
N ASN A 92 13.28 -3.74 -4.14
CA ASN A 92 12.51 -3.98 -5.34
C ASN A 92 11.81 -2.71 -5.83
N TRP A 93 12.56 -1.60 -5.91
CA TRP A 93 11.97 -0.28 -6.20
C TRP A 93 11.04 -0.28 -7.41
N ASP A 94 11.38 -1.06 -8.44
CA ASP A 94 10.68 -1.11 -9.72
C ASP A 94 9.55 -2.13 -9.86
N ASP A 95 9.33 -2.95 -8.83
CA ASP A 95 8.24 -3.92 -8.84
C ASP A 95 6.89 -3.22 -8.59
N ASP A 96 5.80 -3.96 -8.82
CA ASP A 96 4.46 -3.50 -8.50
C ASP A 96 4.20 -3.58 -6.99
N TYR A 97 3.23 -2.81 -6.50
CA TYR A 97 2.75 -2.95 -5.12
C TYR A 97 2.07 -4.34 -4.95
N PRO A 98 2.32 -5.08 -3.85
CA PRO A 98 3.11 -4.72 -2.68
C PRO A 98 4.59 -5.14 -2.72
N ASP A 99 5.05 -5.76 -3.82
CA ASP A 99 6.39 -6.33 -3.92
C ASP A 99 7.49 -5.28 -3.83
N CYS A 100 7.21 -4.04 -4.26
CA CYS A 100 8.12 -2.91 -4.10
C CYS A 100 8.27 -2.38 -2.66
N CYS A 101 7.55 -2.93 -1.68
CA CYS A 101 7.60 -2.44 -0.29
C CYS A 101 8.82 -2.93 0.49
N ASN A 102 9.53 -3.93 -0.01
CA ASN A 102 10.66 -4.51 0.70
C ASN A 102 11.83 -3.52 0.76
N ARG A 103 12.36 -3.31 1.96
CA ARG A 103 13.50 -2.44 2.23
C ARG A 103 14.59 -3.23 2.92
N LYS A 104 15.84 -2.91 2.61
CA LYS A 104 16.98 -3.48 3.32
C LYS A 104 16.98 -3.01 4.77
N VAL A 105 17.39 -3.90 5.66
CA VAL A 105 17.54 -3.65 7.09
C VAL A 105 19.03 -3.71 7.42
N GLU A 106 19.55 -2.64 8.01
CA GLU A 106 20.92 -2.57 8.52
C GLU A 106 20.88 -2.39 10.03
N CYS A 107 21.55 -3.28 10.76
CA CYS A 107 21.66 -3.28 12.22
C CYS A 107 23.10 -2.96 12.62
N ASN A 108 23.27 -2.24 13.72
CA ASN A 108 24.59 -1.89 14.27
C ASN A 108 25.21 -3.03 15.08
#